data_AF-Q9BDL5-F1
#
_entry.id   AF-Q9BDL5-F1
#
_cell.length_a   1.000
_cell.length_b   1.000
_cell.length_c   1.000
_cell.angle_alpha   90.00
_cell.angle_beta   90.00
_cell.angle_gamma   90.00
#
_symmetry.space_group_name_H-M   'P 1'
#
loop_
_entity.id
_entity.type
_entity.pdbx_description
1 polymer ?
#
loop_
_entity_poly.entity_id
_entity_poly.type
_entity_poly.pdbx_seq_one_letter_code
_entity_poly.pdbx_strand_id
1 'polypeptide(L)'
;CFQSGFNQETCLMRITTGLLEYQIYLDYLQNEYEGDKGSIEAVQISSKALAQILRQKVKNPEEVTTPDPTTNASLMNNLQSQNDDWMKNTKIILILRSLENFLQFSLR
;
A
#
# COMPACT_ATOMS: atom_id res chain seq x y z
N CYS A 1 -3.01 -5.78 14.88
CA CYS A 1 -1.71 -5.70 15.56
C CYS A 1 -1.77 -4.84 16.81
N PHE A 2 -2.88 -4.81 17.54
CA PHE A 2 -2.94 -4.07 18.80
C PHE A 2 -2.44 -4.96 19.94
N GLN A 3 -1.98 -4.34 21.04
CA GLN A 3 -1.49 -5.07 22.22
C GLN A 3 -2.55 -6.03 22.78
N SER A 4 -3.79 -5.55 22.90
CA SER A 4 -4.92 -6.38 23.31
C SER A 4 -5.34 -7.29 22.15
N GLY A 5 -5.39 -8.60 22.40
CA GLY A 5 -5.71 -9.60 21.38
C GLY A 5 -4.62 -9.75 20.31
N PHE A 6 -3.37 -9.43 20.63
CA PHE A 6 -2.26 -9.59 19.69
C PHE A 6 -2.12 -11.04 19.23
N ASN A 7 -2.13 -11.24 17.92
CA ASN A 7 -1.75 -12.48 17.27
C ASN A 7 -0.69 -12.15 16.21
N GLN A 8 0.53 -12.64 16.43
CA GLN A 8 1.67 -12.34 15.56
C GLN A 8 1.42 -12.78 14.12
N GLU A 9 0.85 -13.97 13.92
CA GLU A 9 0.64 -14.53 12.58
C GLU A 9 -0.39 -13.71 11.81
N THR A 10 -1.56 -13.48 12.41
CA THR A 10 -2.61 -12.66 11.80
C THR A 10 -2.13 -11.23 11.55
N CYS A 11 -1.33 -10.69 12.48
CA CYS A 11 -0.77 -9.36 12.32
C CYS A 11 0.20 -9.29 11.13
N LEU A 12 1.18 -10.20 11.08
CA LEU A 12 2.19 -10.23 10.03
C LEU A 12 1.56 -10.44 8.65
N MET A 13 0.57 -11.33 8.55
CA MET A 13 -0.19 -11.54 7.33
C MET A 13 -0.95 -10.26 6.91
N ARG A 14 -1.63 -9.58 7.83
CA ARG A 14 -2.30 -8.29 7.54
C ARG A 14 -1.34 -7.20 7.07
N ILE A 15 -0.17 -7.08 7.70
CA ILE A 15 0.84 -6.10 7.30
C ILE A 15 1.35 -6.42 5.89
N THR A 16 1.66 -7.70 5.63
CA THR A 16 2.15 -8.15 4.33
C THR A 16 1.13 -7.90 3.23
N THR A 17 -0.13 -8.30 3.43
CA THR A 17 -1.23 -8.06 2.48
C THR A 17 -1.44 -6.57 2.26
N GLY A 18 -1.48 -5.76 3.32
CA GLY A 18 -1.67 -4.31 3.18
C GLY A 18 -0.57 -3.63 2.37
N LEU A 19 0.70 -4.01 2.56
CA LEU A 19 1.81 -3.47 1.74
C LEU A 19 1.66 -3.82 0.25
N LEU A 20 1.11 -5.00 -0.07
CA LEU A 20 0.82 -5.40 -1.45
C LEU A 20 -0.36 -4.63 -2.02
N GLU A 21 -1.42 -4.40 -1.23
CA GLU A 21 -2.57 -3.58 -1.61
C GLU A 21 -2.18 -2.12 -1.86
N TYR A 22 -1.22 -1.58 -1.09
CA TYR A 22 -0.76 -0.20 -1.29
C TYR A 22 -0.06 0.05 -2.64
N GLN A 23 0.42 -0.99 -3.33
CA GLN A 23 1.20 -0.84 -4.57
C GLN A 23 0.43 -0.11 -5.67
N ILE A 24 -0.87 -0.39 -5.84
CA ILE A 24 -1.69 0.27 -6.87
C ILE A 24 -1.88 1.77 -6.60
N TYR A 25 -1.90 2.17 -5.33
CA TYR A 25 -1.98 3.57 -4.96
C TYR A 25 -0.64 4.28 -5.16
N LEU A 26 0.48 3.58 -4.94
CA LEU A 26 1.82 4.09 -5.24
C LEU A 26 2.02 4.22 -6.77
N ASP A 27 1.48 3.31 -7.57
CA ASP A 27 1.44 3.44 -9.03
C ASP A 27 0.66 4.70 -9.45
N TYR A 28 -0.48 4.98 -8.80
CA TYR A 28 -1.24 6.20 -9.03
C TYR A 28 -0.41 7.45 -8.70
N LEU A 29 0.27 7.46 -7.54
CA LEU A 29 1.14 8.57 -7.15
C LEU A 29 2.28 8.78 -8.16
N GLN A 30 2.90 7.72 -8.66
CA GLN A 30 3.99 7.82 -9.63
C GLN A 30 3.55 8.51 -10.94
N ASN A 31 2.30 8.30 -11.34
CA ASN A 31 1.73 8.87 -12.55
C ASN A 31 1.27 10.33 -12.35
N GLU A 32 0.61 10.62 -11.22
CA GLU A 32 -0.12 11.89 -11.01
C GLU A 32 0.63 12.91 -10.16
N TYR A 33 1.60 12.50 -9.34
CA TYR A 33 2.36 13.41 -8.49
C TYR A 33 3.44 14.13 -9.30
N GLU A 34 3.36 15.46 -9.33
CA GLU A 34 4.27 16.31 -10.10
C GLU A 34 5.52 16.73 -9.33
N GLY A 35 5.59 16.42 -8.03
CA GLY A 35 6.73 16.75 -7.17
C GLY A 35 7.90 15.78 -7.32
N ASP A 36 8.54 15.44 -6.19
CA ASP A 36 9.66 14.50 -6.18
C ASP A 36 9.21 13.05 -6.49
N LYS A 37 9.25 12.70 -7.78
CA LYS A 37 8.98 11.34 -8.27
C LYS A 37 10.00 10.31 -7.79
N GLY A 38 11.24 10.72 -7.53
CA GLY A 38 12.29 9.80 -7.05
C GLY A 38 11.97 9.28 -5.65
N SER A 39 11.43 10.14 -4.79
CA SER A 39 10.93 9.73 -3.47
C SER A 39 9.75 8.76 -3.55
N ILE A 40 8.80 8.96 -4.47
CA ILE A 40 7.66 8.04 -4.66
C ILE A 40 8.15 6.67 -5.15
N GLU A 41 9.04 6.64 -6.15
CA GLU A 41 9.64 5.40 -6.65
C GLU A 41 10.41 4.66 -5.54
N ALA A 42 11.20 5.37 -4.73
CA ALA A 42 11.92 4.79 -3.61
C ALA A 42 10.98 4.17 -2.57
N VAL A 43 9.86 4.83 -2.24
CA VAL A 43 8.82 4.29 -1.34
C VAL A 43 8.16 3.04 -1.95
N GLN A 44 7.88 3.05 -3.24
CA GLN A 44 7.30 1.90 -3.94
C GLN A 44 8.23 0.69 -3.92
N ILE A 45 9.48 0.87 -4.33
CA ILE A 45 10.47 -0.21 -4.33
C ILE A 45 10.69 -0.76 -2.91
N SER A 46 10.85 0.14 -1.93
CA SER A 46 11.11 -0.24 -0.54
C SER A 46 9.92 -0.97 0.08
N SER A 47 8.68 -0.50 -0.14
CA SER A 47 7.47 -1.15 0.38
C SER A 47 7.23 -2.52 -0.25
N LYS A 48 7.50 -2.67 -1.55
CA LYS A 48 7.43 -3.96 -2.25
C LYS A 48 8.47 -4.95 -1.72
N ALA A 49 9.71 -4.50 -1.54
CA ALA A 49 10.77 -5.32 -0.95
C ALA A 49 10.43 -5.74 0.49
N LEU A 50 9.90 -4.82 1.29
CA LEU A 50 9.43 -5.11 2.65
C LEU A 50 8.32 -6.16 2.64
N ALA A 51 7.33 -6.04 1.75
CA ALA A 51 6.27 -7.04 1.62
C ALA A 51 6.83 -8.43 1.31
N GLN A 52 7.82 -8.53 0.41
CA GLN A 52 8.48 -9.80 0.09
C GLN A 52 9.22 -10.38 1.29
N ILE A 53 9.96 -9.56 2.03
CA ILE A 53 10.66 -9.98 3.26
C ILE A 53 9.67 -10.48 4.32
N LEU A 54 8.57 -9.75 4.53
CA LEU A 54 7.57 -10.13 5.53
C LEU A 54 6.80 -11.38 5.12
N ARG A 55 6.50 -11.56 3.83
CA ARG A 55 5.85 -12.77 3.30
C ARG A 55 6.65 -14.03 3.61
N GLN A 56 7.97 -13.97 3.56
CA GLN A 56 8.84 -15.09 3.93
C GLN A 56 8.80 -15.44 5.42
N LYS A 57 8.31 -14.53 6.27
CA LYS A 57 8.18 -14.72 7.72
C LYS A 57 6.80 -15.23 8.14
N VAL A 58 5.81 -15.17 7.25
CA VAL A 58 4.46 -15.75 7.46
C VAL A 58 4.60 -17.28 7.43
N LYS A 59 3.93 -17.99 8.33
CA LYS A 59 3.99 -19.47 8.40
C LYS A 59 3.48 -20.12 7.12
N ASN A 60 2.41 -19.55 6.56
CA ASN A 60 1.80 -19.99 5.30
C ASN A 60 1.84 -18.86 4.27
N PRO A 61 2.96 -18.65 3.54
CA PRO A 61 3.10 -17.56 2.57
C PRO A 61 2.08 -17.57 1.43
N GLU A 62 1.45 -18.73 1.16
CA GLU A 62 0.41 -18.91 0.15
C GLU A 62 -0.95 -18.35 0.58
N GLU A 63 -1.19 -18.18 1.88
CA GLU A 63 -2.41 -17.55 2.39
C GLU A 63 -2.37 -16.01 2.29
N VAL A 64 -1.19 -15.44 2.00
CA VAL A 64 -1.05 -14.00 1.74
C VAL A 64 -1.73 -13.67 0.42
N THR A 65 -2.90 -13.04 0.51
CA THR A 65 -3.66 -12.60 -0.64
C THR A 65 -2.92 -11.51 -1.40
N THR A 66 -2.69 -11.73 -2.69
CA THR A 66 -2.26 -10.69 -3.62
C THR A 66 -3.49 -10.02 -4.24
N PRO A 67 -3.48 -8.70 -4.46
CA PRO A 67 -4.57 -8.03 -5.16
C PRO A 67 -4.82 -8.65 -6.54
N ASP A 68 -6.09 -8.85 -6.87
CA ASP A 68 -6.50 -9.37 -8.17
C ASP A 68 -6.22 -8.33 -9.28
N PRO A 69 -5.54 -8.71 -10.37
CA PRO A 69 -5.16 -7.77 -11.44
C PRO A 69 -6.36 -7.05 -12.07
N THR A 70 -7.50 -7.73 -12.25
CA THR A 70 -8.70 -7.14 -12.84
C THR A 70 -9.31 -6.10 -11.91
N THR A 71 -9.36 -6.39 -10.61
CA THR A 71 -9.80 -5.48 -9.57
C THR A 71 -8.90 -4.25 -9.50
N ASN A 72 -7.57 -4.43 -9.58
CA ASN A 72 -6.61 -3.32 -9.62
C ASN A 72 -6.78 -2.42 -10.85
N ALA A 73 -7.03 -2.99 -12.03
CA ALA A 73 -7.27 -2.20 -13.24
C ALA A 73 -8.54 -1.34 -13.11
N SER A 74 -9.62 -1.91 -12.56
CA SER A 74 -10.86 -1.17 -12.27
C SER A 74 -10.63 -0.06 -11.24
N LEU A 75 -9.88 -0.35 -10.17
CA LEU A 75 -9.52 0.63 -9.16
C LEU A 75 -8.68 1.77 -9.75
N MET A 76 -7.68 1.48 -10.59
CA MET A 76 -6.88 2.52 -11.25
C MET A 76 -7.75 3.42 -12.13
N ASN A 77 -8.66 2.85 -12.92
CA ASN A 77 -9.62 3.63 -13.70
C ASN A 77 -10.47 4.55 -12.81
N ASN A 78 -10.92 4.06 -11.64
CA ASN A 78 -11.66 4.87 -10.69
C ASN A 78 -10.80 5.98 -10.07
N LEU A 79 -9.54 5.69 -9.73
CA LEU A 79 -8.59 6.68 -9.21
C LEU A 79 -8.30 7.78 -10.24
N GLN A 80 -8.24 7.43 -11.52
CA GLN A 80 -8.03 8.37 -12.63
C GLN A 80 -9.31 9.09 -13.07
N SER A 81 -10.49 8.60 -12.66
CA SER A 81 -11.76 9.29 -12.87
C SER A 81 -11.87 10.50 -11.93
N GLN A 82 -12.51 11.59 -12.37
CA GLN A 82 -12.65 12.83 -11.59
C GLN A 82 -11.30 13.39 -11.13
N ASN A 83 -10.47 13.77 -12.11
CA ASN A 83 -9.10 14.27 -11.93
C ASN A 83 -8.99 15.78 -12.18
N ASP A 84 -9.96 16.57 -11.71
CA ASP A 84 -9.64 17.98 -11.50
C ASP A 84 -8.52 18.10 -10.44
N ASP A 85 -7.78 19.21 -10.46
CA ASP A 85 -6.59 19.36 -9.61
C ASP A 85 -6.91 19.25 -8.11
N TRP A 86 -8.10 19.69 -7.69
CA TRP A 86 -8.53 19.59 -6.30
C TRP A 86 -8.72 18.13 -5.88
N MET A 87 -9.43 17.34 -6.68
CA MET A 87 -9.67 15.93 -6.42
C MET A 87 -8.38 15.11 -6.52
N LYS A 88 -7.52 15.39 -7.51
CA LYS A 88 -6.19 14.78 -7.66
C LYS A 88 -5.36 14.99 -6.39
N ASN A 89 -5.20 16.24 -5.95
CA ASN A 89 -4.44 16.57 -4.74
C ASN A 89 -5.03 15.95 -3.47
N THR A 90 -6.36 15.91 -3.37
CA THR A 90 -7.05 15.27 -2.24
C THR A 90 -6.74 13.78 -2.16
N LYS A 91 -6.81 13.06 -3.29
CA LYS A 91 -6.46 11.63 -3.37
C LYS A 91 -5.01 11.40 -2.96
N ILE A 92 -4.08 12.19 -3.49
CA ILE A 92 -2.65 12.11 -3.15
C ILE A 92 -2.44 12.24 -1.63
N ILE A 93 -3.02 13.27 -1.00
CA ILE A 93 -2.88 13.51 0.45
C ILE A 93 -3.47 12.34 1.26
N LEU A 94 -4.65 11.83 0.87
CA LEU A 94 -5.29 10.72 1.57
C LEU A 94 -4.47 9.43 1.46
N ILE A 95 -3.94 9.12 0.28
CA ILE A 95 -3.08 7.95 0.06
C ILE A 95 -1.84 8.05 0.94
N LEU A 96 -1.12 9.18 0.88
CA LEU A 96 0.12 9.38 1.65
C LEU A 96 -0.13 9.28 3.16
N ARG A 97 -1.17 9.95 3.66
CA ARG A 97 -1.51 9.91 5.09
C ARG A 97 -1.96 8.52 5.55
N SER A 98 -2.71 7.81 4.70
CA SER A 98 -3.14 6.43 5.01
C SER A 98 -1.94 5.49 5.06
N LEU A 99 -1.02 5.60 4.10
CA LEU A 99 0.20 4.81 4.06
C LEU A 99 1.10 5.10 5.27
N GLU A 100 1.31 6.38 5.62
CA GLU A 100 2.08 6.77 6.80
C GLU A 100 1.49 6.14 8.06
N ASN A 101 0.19 6.30 8.30
CA ASN A 101 -0.49 5.71 9.46
C ASN A 101 -0.36 4.18 9.48
N PHE A 102 -0.48 3.53 8.33
CA PHE A 102 -0.34 2.08 8.21
C PHE A 102 1.08 1.62 8.56
N LEU A 103 2.11 2.32 8.07
CA LEU A 103 3.51 2.00 8.37
C LEU A 103 3.85 2.27 9.84
N GLN A 104 3.40 3.40 10.40
CA GLN A 104 3.56 3.70 11.82
C GLN A 104 2.87 2.65 12.70
N PHE A 105 1.70 2.18 12.29
CA PHE A 105 1.00 1.10 13.00
C PHE A 105 1.73 -0.24 12.89
N SER A 106 2.29 -0.53 11.72
CA SER A 106 3.02 -1.78 11.46
C SER A 106 4.35 -1.86 12.21
N LEU A 107 4.95 -0.71 12.54
CA LEU A 107 6.22 -0.61 13.27
C LEU A 107 6.05 -0.79 14.80
N ARG A 108 4.87 -0.47 15.36
CA ARG A 108 4.57 -0.53 16.79
C ARG A 108 4.51 -1.95 17.33
#